data_AF-A0A9W9T1X0-F1
#
_entry.id   AF-A0A9W9T1X0-F1
#
_cell.length_a   1.000
_cell.length_b   1.000
_cell.length_c   1.000
_cell.angle_alpha   90.00
_cell.angle_beta   90.00
_cell.angle_gamma   90.00
#
_symmetry.space_group_name_H-M   'P 1'
#
loop_
_entity.id
_entity.type
_entity.pdbx_description
1 polymer ?
#
loop_
_entity_poly.entity_id
_entity_poly.type
_entity_poly.pdbx_seq_one_letter_code
_entity_poly.pdbx_strand_id
1 'polypeptide(L)'
;MSKIPHPLKPRASTPSQSPPEDESPTRSRALNMSSQTPNIPSTPANAPHHPIQLPNTPGSCALRLEDLAQQTSATKGELMASIAADICATFISIAKYSEEGTLHAQHTGVIDKVIQTIRDTDVKQRHLLDRRVRRLRKEKKWMRKKYSRLAGQADGLGRTYQTKARKLKISLREAQGEVVRLQNERDMLRACLKNKGCGPDDNVDGEGEEVDGEYELAEGGDETVNDMDL
;
A
#
# COMPACT_ATOMS: atom_id res chain seq x y z
N MET A 1 37.05 -52.50 19.38
CA MET A 1 35.67 -52.52 19.91
C MET A 1 35.44 -51.27 20.73
N SER A 2 34.75 -50.28 20.17
CA SER A 2 34.36 -49.06 20.89
C SER A 2 32.96 -48.66 20.43
N LYS A 3 32.09 -48.45 21.40
CA LYS A 3 30.64 -48.35 21.30
C LYS A 3 30.23 -47.00 20.69
N ILE A 4 29.45 -47.04 19.61
CA ILE A 4 28.79 -45.89 19.00
C ILE A 4 27.46 -45.67 19.71
N PRO A 5 27.16 -44.48 20.26
CA PRO A 5 25.81 -44.16 20.72
C PRO A 5 24.96 -43.57 19.58
N HIS A 6 23.92 -44.29 19.17
CA HIS A 6 22.65 -43.72 18.71
C HIS A 6 21.73 -43.51 19.93
N PRO A 7 20.56 -42.83 19.89
CA PRO A 7 19.84 -42.17 18.77
C PRO A 7 19.25 -40.78 19.13
N LEU A 8 18.76 -40.02 18.14
CA LEU A 8 17.58 -39.16 18.36
C LEU A 8 16.64 -39.24 17.15
N LYS A 9 15.43 -39.74 17.41
CA LYS A 9 14.28 -39.86 16.51
C LYS A 9 13.77 -38.46 16.09
N PRO A 10 13.38 -38.24 14.82
CA PRO A 10 12.60 -37.07 14.44
C PRO A 10 11.19 -37.15 15.02
N ARG A 11 10.77 -36.06 15.68
CA ARG A 11 9.43 -35.89 16.26
C ARG A 11 8.40 -35.75 15.14
N ALA A 12 7.32 -36.51 15.28
CA ALA A 12 6.16 -36.54 14.40
C ALA A 12 5.45 -35.19 14.33
N SER A 13 4.91 -34.95 13.15
CA SER A 13 4.10 -33.84 12.67
C SER A 13 2.87 -33.57 13.54
N THR A 14 2.69 -32.33 13.97
CA THR A 14 1.41 -31.76 14.38
C THR A 14 0.87 -30.88 13.25
N PRO A 15 -0.40 -31.03 12.82
CA PRO A 15 -1.01 -30.14 11.83
C PRO A 15 -1.29 -28.78 12.46
N SER A 16 -0.71 -27.72 11.90
CA SER A 16 -1.08 -26.35 12.25
C SER A 16 -2.40 -26.00 11.58
N GLN A 17 -3.41 -25.80 12.41
CA GLN A 17 -4.72 -25.26 12.04
C GLN A 17 -4.59 -23.89 11.36
N SER A 18 -5.38 -23.71 10.30
CA SER A 18 -5.63 -22.46 9.59
C SER A 18 -6.42 -21.47 10.46
N PRO A 19 -6.19 -20.15 10.34
CA PRO A 19 -7.06 -19.13 10.95
C PRO A 19 -8.42 -19.02 10.22
N PRO A 20 -9.47 -18.54 10.92
CA PRO A 20 -10.84 -18.53 10.43
C PRO A 20 -11.06 -17.53 9.29
N GLU A 21 -11.91 -17.94 8.35
CA GLU A 21 -12.42 -17.12 7.25
C GLU A 21 -13.35 -16.04 7.80
N ASP A 22 -13.13 -14.81 7.32
CA ASP A 22 -13.91 -13.63 7.64
C ASP A 22 -15.11 -13.58 6.68
N GLU A 23 -16.31 -13.75 7.25
CA GLU A 23 -17.58 -13.77 6.55
C GLU A 23 -17.91 -12.39 5.97
N SER A 24 -18.01 -12.29 4.64
CA SER A 24 -18.62 -11.14 3.97
C SER A 24 -19.90 -11.57 3.24
N PRO A 25 -21.08 -11.06 3.62
CA PRO A 25 -22.36 -11.48 3.06
C PRO A 25 -22.61 -10.78 1.72
N THR A 26 -22.36 -11.46 0.61
CA THR A 26 -22.80 -10.99 -0.72
C THR A 26 -24.14 -11.61 -1.11
N ARG A 27 -25.17 -10.85 -0.81
CA ARG A 27 -26.53 -10.82 -1.38
C ARG A 27 -26.71 -11.63 -2.68
N SER A 28 -27.41 -12.75 -2.54
CA SER A 28 -27.98 -13.55 -3.62
C SER A 28 -28.96 -12.72 -4.48
N ARG A 29 -28.61 -12.48 -5.76
CA ARG A 29 -29.56 -12.04 -6.78
C ARG A 29 -29.70 -13.15 -7.83
N ALA A 30 -30.66 -14.03 -7.57
CA ALA A 30 -31.18 -14.94 -8.58
C ALA A 30 -32.00 -14.13 -9.60
N LEU A 31 -31.58 -14.15 -10.86
CA LEU A 31 -32.41 -13.72 -11.99
C LEU A 31 -32.70 -14.94 -12.86
N ASN A 32 -33.87 -15.51 -12.55
CA ASN A 32 -34.86 -16.12 -13.43
C ASN A 32 -34.44 -16.32 -14.90
N MET A 33 -34.16 -17.57 -15.27
CA MET A 33 -34.04 -18.00 -16.66
C MET A 33 -35.44 -18.27 -17.20
N SER A 34 -35.98 -17.32 -17.97
CA SER A 34 -37.23 -17.50 -18.72
C SER A 34 -36.92 -17.98 -20.13
N SER A 35 -37.35 -19.19 -20.43
CA SER A 35 -37.31 -19.81 -21.76
C SER A 35 -38.38 -19.15 -22.65
N GLN A 36 -37.96 -18.31 -23.59
CA GLN A 36 -38.79 -17.95 -24.75
C GLN A 36 -37.97 -18.16 -26.02
N THR A 37 -38.38 -19.17 -26.78
CA THR A 37 -38.07 -19.39 -28.19
C THR A 37 -38.86 -18.41 -29.06
N PRO A 38 -38.22 -17.57 -29.89
CA PRO A 38 -38.88 -16.90 -31.00
C PRO A 38 -38.54 -17.60 -32.32
N ASN A 39 -39.59 -17.88 -33.09
CA ASN A 39 -39.54 -18.39 -34.45
C ASN A 39 -38.73 -17.49 -35.40
N ILE A 40 -37.98 -18.16 -36.26
CA ILE A 40 -37.23 -17.68 -37.42
C ILE A 40 -38.17 -17.01 -38.44
N PRO A 41 -37.74 -15.92 -39.10
CA PRO A 41 -37.77 -15.93 -40.56
C PRO A 41 -36.37 -15.79 -41.16
N SER A 42 -36.00 -16.77 -41.98
CA SER A 42 -34.73 -16.87 -42.70
C SER A 42 -34.73 -15.85 -43.83
N THR A 43 -33.87 -14.83 -43.76
CA THR A 43 -33.54 -13.97 -44.89
C THR A 43 -32.03 -14.05 -45.10
N PRO A 44 -31.52 -14.60 -46.22
CA PRO A 44 -30.08 -14.64 -46.47
C PRO A 44 -29.62 -13.27 -46.94
N ALA A 45 -29.07 -12.49 -46.02
CA ALA A 45 -28.31 -11.29 -46.37
C ALA A 45 -26.93 -11.74 -46.87
N ASN A 46 -26.72 -11.65 -48.18
CA ASN A 46 -25.42 -11.79 -48.82
C ASN A 46 -24.44 -10.75 -48.26
N ALA A 47 -23.61 -11.16 -47.30
CA ALA A 47 -22.40 -10.44 -46.93
C ALA A 47 -21.20 -11.18 -47.54
N PRO A 48 -20.49 -10.59 -48.52
CA PRO A 48 -19.21 -11.12 -48.96
C PRO A 48 -18.14 -10.76 -47.91
N HIS A 49 -18.10 -11.52 -46.82
CA HIS A 49 -16.88 -11.60 -46.02
C HIS A 49 -15.96 -12.61 -46.67
N HIS A 50 -15.26 -12.17 -47.72
CA HIS A 50 -14.01 -12.81 -48.07
C HIS A 50 -13.12 -12.75 -46.81
N PRO A 51 -12.65 -13.88 -46.25
CA PRO A 51 -11.47 -13.80 -45.40
C PRO A 51 -10.43 -13.12 -46.27
N ILE A 52 -9.88 -12.00 -45.79
CA ILE A 52 -8.74 -11.35 -46.43
C ILE A 52 -7.72 -12.47 -46.60
N GLN A 53 -7.59 -12.97 -47.83
CA GLN A 53 -6.58 -13.95 -48.18
C GLN A 53 -5.28 -13.17 -48.04
N LEU A 54 -4.69 -13.25 -46.84
CA LEU A 54 -3.34 -12.79 -46.63
C LEU A 54 -2.50 -13.51 -47.69
N PRO A 55 -1.74 -12.79 -48.51
CA PRO A 55 -0.93 -13.41 -49.53
C PRO A 55 -0.01 -14.43 -48.85
N ASN A 56 -0.03 -15.67 -49.36
CA ASN A 56 0.80 -16.80 -48.91
C ASN A 56 2.28 -16.59 -49.27
N THR A 57 2.78 -15.37 -49.12
CA THR A 57 4.18 -15.03 -49.34
C THR A 57 4.95 -15.38 -48.08
N PRO A 58 6.00 -16.21 -48.18
CA PRO A 58 6.94 -16.41 -47.09
C PRO A 58 7.41 -15.05 -46.55
N GLY A 59 7.31 -14.84 -45.23
CA GLY A 59 7.73 -13.59 -44.59
C GLY A 59 6.62 -12.58 -44.27
N SER A 60 5.35 -12.84 -44.63
CA SER A 60 4.22 -11.95 -44.31
C SER A 60 4.09 -11.63 -42.80
N CYS A 61 4.32 -12.61 -41.92
CA CYS A 61 4.37 -12.38 -40.47
C CYS A 61 5.58 -11.55 -40.01
N ALA A 62 6.71 -11.64 -40.70
CA ALA A 62 7.91 -10.89 -40.36
C ALA A 62 7.75 -9.39 -40.66
N LEU A 63 7.07 -9.04 -41.76
CA LEU A 63 6.75 -7.65 -42.10
C LEU A 63 5.82 -7.01 -41.06
N ARG A 64 4.87 -7.79 -40.50
CA ARG A 64 3.99 -7.30 -39.43
C ARG A 64 4.75 -6.96 -38.13
N LEU A 65 5.95 -7.48 -37.94
CA LEU A 65 6.79 -7.23 -36.76
C LEU A 65 7.70 -6.00 -36.89
N GLU A 66 7.88 -5.46 -38.09
CA GLU A 66 8.82 -4.35 -38.35
C GLU A 66 8.42 -3.06 -37.61
N ASP A 67 7.11 -2.75 -37.59
CA ASP A 67 6.56 -1.58 -36.90
C ASP A 67 6.17 -1.86 -35.44
N LEU A 68 6.57 -3.00 -34.87
CA LEU A 68 6.11 -3.41 -33.54
C LEU A 68 6.45 -2.36 -32.49
N ALA A 69 7.63 -1.72 -32.54
CA ALA A 69 8.04 -0.74 -31.53
C ALA A 69 7.06 0.45 -31.40
N GLN A 70 6.49 0.90 -32.52
CA GLN A 70 5.66 2.11 -32.62
C GLN A 70 4.19 1.88 -32.25
N GLN A 71 3.75 0.63 -32.12
CA GLN A 71 2.37 0.28 -31.82
C GLN A 71 2.01 0.44 -30.32
N THR A 72 0.71 0.61 -30.05
CA THR A 72 0.17 0.63 -28.68
C THR A 72 0.29 -0.75 -28.01
N SER A 73 0.22 -0.81 -26.67
CA SER A 73 0.30 -2.09 -25.95
C SER A 73 -0.83 -3.05 -26.30
N ALA A 74 -2.05 -2.55 -26.55
CA ALA A 74 -3.20 -3.34 -26.93
C ALA A 74 -3.00 -3.97 -28.32
N THR A 75 -2.63 -3.17 -29.33
CA THR A 75 -2.35 -3.63 -30.69
C THR A 75 -1.19 -4.63 -30.73
N LYS A 76 -0.13 -4.37 -29.95
CA LYS A 76 0.98 -5.32 -29.76
C LYS A 76 0.46 -6.66 -29.23
N GLY A 77 -0.42 -6.64 -28.23
CA GLY A 77 -1.02 -7.84 -27.65
C GLY A 77 -1.81 -8.65 -28.67
N GLU A 78 -2.70 -7.99 -29.43
CA GLU A 78 -3.49 -8.62 -30.48
C GLU A 78 -2.61 -9.22 -31.60
N LEU A 79 -1.59 -8.48 -32.03
CA LEU A 79 -0.63 -8.95 -33.04
C LEU A 79 0.15 -10.17 -32.53
N MET A 80 0.67 -10.14 -31.30
CA MET A 80 1.36 -11.28 -30.69
C MET A 80 0.45 -12.50 -30.57
N ALA A 81 -0.83 -12.30 -30.22
CA ALA A 81 -1.81 -13.38 -30.14
C ALA A 81 -2.10 -13.99 -31.52
N SER A 82 -2.25 -13.16 -32.57
CA SER A 82 -2.40 -13.63 -33.95
C SER A 82 -1.17 -14.43 -34.41
N ILE A 83 0.04 -13.94 -34.15
CA ILE A 83 1.28 -14.65 -34.51
C ILE A 83 1.40 -15.98 -33.75
N ALA A 84 1.03 -16.00 -32.47
CA ALA A 84 1.01 -17.23 -31.68
C ALA A 84 0.02 -18.25 -32.26
N ALA A 85 -1.16 -17.81 -32.70
CA ALA A 85 -2.13 -18.68 -33.37
C ALA A 85 -1.58 -19.24 -34.70
N ASP A 86 -0.92 -18.42 -35.51
CA ASP A 86 -0.28 -18.84 -36.76
C ASP A 86 0.84 -19.86 -36.53
N ILE A 87 1.67 -19.63 -35.51
CA ILE A 87 2.72 -20.56 -35.08
C ILE A 87 2.11 -21.90 -34.62
N CYS A 88 1.06 -21.87 -33.81
CA CYS A 88 0.36 -23.08 -33.38
C CYS A 88 -0.21 -23.87 -34.56
N ALA A 89 -0.91 -23.19 -35.48
CA ALA A 89 -1.45 -23.81 -36.70
C ALA A 89 -0.35 -24.41 -37.58
N THR A 90 0.80 -23.75 -37.67
CA THR A 90 1.98 -24.23 -38.38
C THR A 90 2.54 -25.51 -37.74
N PHE A 91 2.74 -25.53 -36.42
CA PHE A 91 3.21 -26.72 -35.71
C PHE A 91 2.23 -27.90 -35.80
N ILE A 92 0.92 -27.65 -35.77
CA ILE A 92 -0.10 -28.68 -36.00
C ILE A 92 0.01 -29.26 -37.40
N SER A 93 0.17 -28.41 -38.42
CA SER A 93 0.31 -28.86 -39.81
C SER A 93 1.59 -29.67 -40.01
N ILE A 94 2.70 -29.23 -39.43
CA ILE A 94 3.98 -29.96 -39.43
C ILE A 94 3.82 -31.33 -38.78
N ALA A 95 3.15 -31.42 -37.63
CA ALA A 95 2.92 -32.69 -36.95
C ALA A 95 2.16 -33.68 -37.84
N LYS A 96 1.11 -33.21 -38.53
CA LYS A 96 0.36 -34.03 -39.50
C LYS A 96 1.25 -34.55 -40.64
N TYR A 97 2.02 -33.68 -41.30
CA TYR A 97 2.93 -34.09 -42.37
C TYR A 97 4.07 -34.99 -41.87
N SER A 98 4.41 -34.93 -40.59
CA SER A 98 5.37 -35.84 -39.95
C SER A 98 4.78 -37.23 -39.77
N GLU A 99 3.52 -37.33 -39.34
CA GLU A 99 2.80 -38.60 -39.20
C GLU A 99 2.61 -39.30 -40.55
N GLU A 100 2.41 -38.51 -41.62
CA GLU A 100 2.33 -39.00 -43.00
C GLU A 100 3.69 -39.44 -43.58
N GLY A 101 4.81 -39.22 -42.87
CA GLY A 101 6.16 -39.58 -43.32
C GLY A 101 6.75 -38.65 -44.40
N THR A 102 6.12 -37.50 -44.64
CA THR A 102 6.54 -36.54 -45.68
C THR A 102 7.75 -35.71 -45.22
N LEU A 103 7.90 -35.49 -43.90
CA LEU A 103 8.99 -34.70 -43.33
C LEU A 103 10.24 -35.55 -43.08
N HIS A 104 11.36 -35.10 -43.64
CA HIS A 104 12.69 -35.67 -43.40
C HIS A 104 13.34 -35.01 -42.16
N ALA A 105 14.32 -35.70 -41.55
CA ALA A 105 15.04 -35.23 -40.37
C ALA A 105 15.71 -33.85 -40.53
N GLN A 106 16.04 -33.45 -41.77
CA GLN A 106 16.58 -32.12 -42.06
C GLN A 106 15.57 -31.01 -41.80
N HIS A 107 14.27 -31.26 -42.03
CA HIS A 107 13.20 -30.30 -41.80
C HIS A 107 12.91 -30.14 -40.29
N THR A 108 12.93 -31.24 -39.54
CA THR A 108 12.67 -31.24 -38.09
C THR A 108 13.79 -30.57 -37.28
N GLY A 109 15.04 -30.65 -37.74
CA GLY A 109 16.17 -30.02 -37.04
C GLY A 109 16.08 -28.48 -36.94
N VAL A 110 15.47 -27.80 -37.92
CA VAL A 110 15.24 -26.34 -37.84
C VAL A 110 14.12 -26.02 -36.85
N ILE A 111 13.06 -26.83 -36.86
CA ILE A 111 11.94 -26.74 -35.92
C ILE A 111 12.42 -26.92 -34.48
N ASP A 112 13.27 -27.91 -34.22
CA ASP A 112 13.83 -28.17 -32.89
C ASP A 112 14.63 -26.97 -32.39
N LYS A 113 15.40 -26.30 -33.26
CA LYS A 113 16.13 -25.08 -32.90
C LYS A 113 15.20 -23.92 -32.53
N VAL A 114 14.08 -23.75 -33.24
CA VAL A 114 13.07 -22.74 -32.91
C VAL A 114 12.46 -23.03 -31.53
N ILE A 115 12.04 -24.28 -31.30
CA ILE A 115 11.48 -24.72 -30.00
C ILE A 115 12.50 -24.49 -28.88
N GLN A 116 13.76 -24.86 -29.10
CA GLN A 116 14.83 -24.67 -28.13
C GLN A 116 15.04 -23.19 -27.81
N THR A 117 15.08 -22.32 -28.83
CA THR A 117 15.24 -20.87 -28.65
C THR A 117 14.10 -20.27 -27.82
N ILE A 118 12.86 -20.69 -28.08
CA ILE A 118 11.69 -20.24 -27.32
C ILE A 118 11.82 -20.67 -25.86
N ARG A 119 12.17 -21.94 -25.60
CA ARG A 119 12.36 -22.47 -24.24
C ARG A 119 13.47 -21.74 -23.48
N ASP A 120 14.62 -21.54 -24.10
CA ASP A 120 15.76 -20.87 -23.46
C ASP A 120 15.46 -19.41 -23.12
N THR A 121 14.73 -18.72 -23.99
CA THR A 121 14.32 -17.33 -23.78
C THR A 121 13.32 -17.22 -22.63
N ASP A 122 12.33 -18.11 -22.61
CA ASP A 122 11.31 -18.18 -21.57
C ASP A 122 11.92 -18.50 -20.18
N VAL A 123 12.85 -19.45 -20.08
CA VAL A 123 13.60 -19.73 -18.84
C VAL A 123 14.36 -18.49 -18.35
N LYS A 124 15.08 -17.79 -19.25
CA LYS A 124 15.80 -16.55 -18.91
C LYS A 124 14.85 -15.46 -18.42
N GLN A 125 13.72 -15.25 -19.10
CA GLN A 125 12.72 -14.26 -18.72
C GLN A 125 12.11 -14.58 -17.35
N ARG A 126 11.73 -15.84 -17.09
CA ARG A 126 11.24 -16.26 -15.77
C ARG A 126 12.24 -15.97 -14.66
N HIS A 127 13.53 -16.27 -14.87
CA HIS A 127 14.56 -15.98 -13.87
C HIS A 127 14.75 -14.48 -13.61
N LEU A 128 14.69 -13.64 -14.64
CA LEU A 128 14.77 -12.19 -14.48
C LEU A 128 13.58 -11.64 -13.71
N LEU A 129 12.37 -12.10 -14.04
CA LEU A 129 11.14 -11.72 -13.34
C LEU A 129 11.17 -12.19 -11.88
N ASP A 130 11.55 -13.43 -11.61
CA ASP A 130 11.67 -13.95 -10.24
C ASP A 130 12.70 -13.16 -9.42
N ARG A 131 13.86 -12.82 -10.01
CA ARG A 131 14.83 -11.92 -9.36
C ARG A 131 14.24 -10.54 -9.06
N ARG A 132 13.44 -9.97 -9.98
CA ARG A 132 12.78 -8.68 -9.75
C ARG A 132 11.74 -8.78 -8.64
N VAL A 133 10.89 -9.80 -8.65
CA VAL A 133 9.88 -10.07 -7.62
C VAL A 133 10.53 -10.25 -6.25
N ARG A 134 11.61 -11.03 -6.16
CA ARG A 134 12.37 -11.21 -4.90
C ARG A 134 12.94 -9.89 -4.38
N ARG A 135 13.52 -9.05 -5.25
CA ARG A 135 14.02 -7.71 -4.85
C ARG A 135 12.90 -6.83 -4.31
N LEU A 136 11.78 -6.73 -5.03
CA LEU A 136 10.62 -5.94 -4.61
C LEU A 136 10.02 -6.44 -3.30
N ARG A 137 9.97 -7.75 -3.06
CA ARG A 137 9.54 -8.31 -1.77
C ARG A 137 10.46 -7.91 -0.62
N LYS A 138 11.78 -7.94 -0.83
CA LYS A 138 12.76 -7.49 0.17
C LYS A 138 12.60 -6.00 0.47
N GLU A 139 12.45 -5.19 -0.56
CA GLU A 139 12.25 -3.74 -0.45
C GLU A 139 10.95 -3.41 0.29
N LYS A 140 9.82 -4.04 -0.09
CA LYS A 140 8.54 -3.90 0.62
C LYS A 140 8.66 -4.27 2.10
N LYS A 141 9.35 -5.37 2.42
CA LYS A 141 9.59 -5.80 3.80
C LYS A 141 10.45 -4.78 4.57
N TRP A 142 11.49 -4.26 3.92
CA TRP A 142 12.35 -3.23 4.50
C TRP A 142 11.58 -1.94 4.78
N MET A 143 10.81 -1.44 3.80
CA MET A 143 9.96 -0.26 3.97
C MET A 143 8.97 -0.45 5.12
N ARG A 144 8.26 -1.58 5.17
CA ARG A 144 7.35 -1.90 6.27
C ARG A 144 8.05 -1.81 7.63
N LYS A 145 9.25 -2.38 7.76
CA LYS A 145 10.03 -2.32 9.01
C LYS A 145 10.40 -0.88 9.38
N LYS A 146 10.79 -0.05 8.40
CA LYS A 146 11.12 1.37 8.60
C LYS A 146 9.89 2.15 9.10
N TYR A 147 8.74 1.97 8.45
CA TYR A 147 7.49 2.61 8.87
C TYR A 147 7.03 2.16 10.25
N SER A 148 7.12 0.86 10.58
CA SER A 148 6.78 0.38 11.92
C SER A 148 7.67 1.00 13.01
N ARG A 149 8.96 1.23 12.73
CA ARG A 149 9.86 1.91 13.68
C ARG A 149 9.47 3.37 13.87
N LEU A 150 9.18 4.09 12.79
CA LEU A 150 8.74 5.50 12.84
C LEU A 150 7.42 5.64 13.59
N ALA A 151 6.44 4.76 13.32
CA ALA A 151 5.17 4.74 14.04
C ALA A 151 5.40 4.51 15.55
N GLY A 152 6.26 3.56 15.93
CA GLY A 152 6.59 3.33 17.33
C GLY A 152 7.25 4.53 18.02
N GLN A 153 8.09 5.30 17.31
CA GLN A 153 8.68 6.53 17.82
C GLN A 153 7.63 7.63 18.01
N ALA A 154 6.74 7.82 17.03
CA ALA A 154 5.65 8.79 17.10
C ALA A 154 4.69 8.48 18.26
N ASP A 155 4.34 7.20 18.46
CA ASP A 155 3.52 6.76 19.59
C ASP A 155 4.22 7.02 20.94
N GLY A 156 5.53 6.82 21.01
CA GLY A 156 6.33 7.12 22.19
C GLY A 156 6.32 8.61 22.54
N LEU A 157 6.50 9.46 21.53
CA LEU A 157 6.41 10.92 21.69
C LEU A 157 5.00 11.35 22.11
N GLY A 158 3.97 10.79 21.48
CA GLY A 158 2.56 11.07 21.79
C GLY A 158 2.21 10.74 23.25
N ARG A 159 2.65 9.59 23.77
CA ARG A 159 2.46 9.22 25.19
C ARG A 159 3.19 10.18 26.13
N THR A 160 4.40 10.59 25.77
CA THR A 160 5.20 11.54 26.57
C THR A 160 4.52 12.89 26.64
N TYR A 161 4.07 13.41 25.49
CA TYR A 161 3.34 14.67 25.41
C TYR A 161 2.02 14.62 26.18
N GLN A 162 1.24 13.54 26.03
CA GLN A 162 0.00 13.34 26.78
C GLN A 162 0.24 13.35 28.29
N THR A 163 1.32 12.73 28.76
CA THR A 163 1.69 12.72 30.17
C THR A 163 2.04 14.13 30.66
N LYS A 164 2.85 14.87 29.90
CA LYS A 164 3.19 16.28 30.22
C LYS A 164 1.93 17.15 30.26
N ALA A 165 1.04 17.04 29.27
CA ALA A 165 -0.20 17.78 29.21
C ALA A 165 -1.12 17.47 30.41
N ARG A 166 -1.22 16.21 30.84
CA ARG A 166 -1.96 15.83 32.06
C ARG A 166 -1.37 16.47 33.31
N LYS A 167 -0.05 16.43 33.47
CA LYS A 167 0.64 17.07 34.61
C LYS A 167 0.38 18.57 34.65
N LEU A 168 0.57 19.27 33.52
CA LEU A 168 0.29 20.70 33.40
C LEU A 168 -1.16 21.03 33.74
N LYS A 169 -2.12 20.21 33.29
CA LYS A 169 -3.54 20.40 33.62
C LYS A 169 -3.83 20.27 35.11
N ILE A 170 -3.15 19.35 35.80
CA ILE A 170 -3.27 19.20 37.26
C ILE A 170 -2.68 20.42 37.96
N SER A 171 -1.44 20.80 37.64
CA SER A 171 -0.78 21.96 38.24
C SER A 171 -1.53 23.26 38.00
N LEU A 172 -2.12 23.44 36.82
CA LEU A 172 -2.98 24.60 36.52
C LEU A 172 -4.20 24.65 37.44
N ARG A 173 -4.86 23.51 37.67
CA ARG A 173 -6.02 23.43 38.57
C ARG A 173 -5.62 23.72 40.01
N GLU A 174 -4.47 23.20 40.46
CA GLU A 174 -3.94 23.46 41.80
C GLU A 174 -3.64 24.94 42.00
N ALA A 175 -2.94 25.57 41.05
CA ALA A 175 -2.64 27.00 41.08
C ALA A 175 -3.92 27.86 41.07
N GLN A 176 -4.92 27.50 40.25
CA GLN A 176 -6.23 28.17 40.27
C GLN A 176 -6.93 28.03 41.62
N GLY A 177 -6.87 26.85 42.25
CA GLY A 177 -7.41 26.63 43.58
C GLY A 177 -6.73 27.50 44.64
N GLU A 178 -5.42 27.64 44.57
CA GLU A 178 -4.64 28.47 45.48
C GLU A 178 -4.96 29.97 45.31
N VAL A 179 -5.10 30.44 44.06
CA VAL A 179 -5.53 31.82 43.78
C VAL A 179 -6.90 32.10 44.41
N VAL A 180 -7.86 31.20 44.26
CA VAL A 180 -9.20 31.35 44.88
C VAL A 180 -9.10 31.35 46.41
N ARG A 181 -8.27 30.48 47.00
CA ARG A 181 -8.02 30.44 48.45
C ARG A 181 -7.48 31.77 48.96
N LEU A 182 -6.46 32.31 48.30
CA LEU A 182 -5.84 33.59 48.65
C LEU A 182 -6.80 34.77 48.48
N GLN A 183 -7.62 34.77 47.43
CA GLN A 183 -8.65 35.79 47.22
C GLN A 183 -9.66 35.82 48.38
N ASN A 184 -10.15 34.65 48.79
CA ASN A 184 -11.06 34.52 49.93
C ASN A 184 -10.42 35.01 51.24
N GLU A 185 -9.16 34.66 51.49
CA GLU A 185 -8.41 35.12 52.67
C GLU A 185 -8.29 36.65 52.69
N ARG A 186 -7.92 37.24 51.55
CA ARG A 186 -7.85 38.70 51.36
C ARG A 186 -9.22 39.37 51.57
N ASP A 187 -10.30 38.77 51.10
CA ASP A 187 -11.66 39.31 51.27
C ASP A 187 -12.12 39.28 52.73
N MET A 188 -11.81 38.19 53.46
CA MET A 188 -12.06 38.11 54.91
C MET A 188 -11.29 39.17 55.68
N LEU A 189 -9.99 39.34 55.42
CA LEU A 189 -9.17 40.35 56.08
C LEU A 189 -9.70 41.77 55.83
N ARG A 190 -10.09 42.07 54.59
CA ARG A 190 -10.71 43.35 54.22
C ARG A 190 -12.02 43.59 54.97
N ALA A 191 -12.87 42.57 55.12
CA ALA A 191 -14.10 42.66 55.89
C ALA A 191 -13.83 42.90 57.40
N CYS A 192 -12.85 42.20 57.98
CA CYS A 192 -12.45 42.41 59.37
C CYS A 192 -11.93 43.85 59.63
N LEU A 193 -11.15 44.41 58.70
CA LEU A 193 -10.68 45.79 58.79
C LEU A 193 -11.84 46.78 58.72
N LYS A 194 -12.76 46.60 57.76
CA LYS A 194 -13.95 47.45 57.62
C LYS A 194 -14.81 47.46 58.89
N ASN A 195 -14.93 46.33 59.58
CA ASN A 195 -15.71 46.23 60.81
C ASN A 195 -14.99 46.80 62.05
N LYS A 196 -13.65 46.82 62.08
CA LYS A 196 -12.86 47.42 63.18
C LYS A 196 -12.70 48.94 63.05
N GLY A 197 -12.85 49.48 61.84
CA GLY A 197 -12.67 50.91 61.54
C GLY A 197 -13.89 51.81 61.77
N CYS A 198 -14.99 51.33 62.35
CA CYS A 198 -16.12 52.18 62.72
C CYS A 198 -15.93 52.80 64.12
N GLY A 199 -14.90 53.63 64.27
CA GLY A 199 -14.92 54.75 65.20
C GLY A 199 -15.32 56.00 64.40
N PRO A 200 -16.26 56.83 64.89
CA PRO A 200 -16.62 58.07 64.20
C PRO A 200 -15.45 59.07 64.28
N ASP A 201 -15.40 59.96 63.28
CA ASP A 201 -14.59 61.18 63.18
C ASP A 201 -13.12 60.97 62.71
N ASP A 202 -12.53 61.75 61.79
CA ASP A 202 -12.82 63.12 61.36
C ASP A 202 -12.52 63.30 59.85
N ASN A 203 -13.19 64.29 59.25
CA ASN A 203 -12.87 64.86 57.94
C ASN A 203 -11.40 65.30 57.85
N VAL A 204 -10.60 64.67 56.98
CA VAL A 204 -9.41 65.32 56.41
C VAL A 204 -9.41 65.09 54.91
N ASP A 205 -9.79 66.16 54.21
CA ASP A 205 -9.61 66.40 52.79
C ASP A 205 -8.12 66.23 52.44
N GLY A 206 -7.81 65.22 51.66
CA GLY A 206 -6.44 64.86 51.32
C GLY A 206 -6.37 64.32 49.90
N GLU A 207 -6.32 65.23 48.94
CA GLU A 207 -5.94 64.95 47.56
C GLU A 207 -4.58 64.25 47.54
N GLY A 208 -4.53 63.06 46.94
CA GLY A 208 -3.32 62.24 46.85
C GLY A 208 -3.29 61.50 45.53
N GLU A 209 -2.34 61.90 44.71
CA GLU A 209 -2.19 61.66 43.28
C GLU A 209 -2.17 60.19 42.84
N GLU A 210 -2.79 59.94 41.67
CA GLU A 210 -2.71 58.70 40.91
C GLU A 210 -1.26 58.44 40.47
N VAL A 211 -0.58 57.50 41.13
CA VAL A 211 0.71 56.98 40.67
C VAL A 211 0.46 55.84 39.69
N ASP A 212 0.62 56.14 38.41
CA ASP A 212 0.57 55.21 37.28
C ASP A 212 1.77 54.26 37.33
N GLY A 213 1.52 53.03 37.76
CA GLY A 213 2.51 51.97 37.86
C GLY A 213 2.68 51.27 36.53
N GLU A 214 3.44 51.86 35.61
CA GLU A 214 3.93 51.18 34.41
C GLU A 214 4.85 50.01 34.80
N TYR A 215 4.43 48.77 34.53
CA TYR A 215 5.29 47.59 34.68
C TYR A 215 5.91 47.22 33.33
N GLU A 216 7.24 47.34 33.23
CA GLU A 216 8.04 46.83 32.13
C GLU A 216 7.95 45.30 32.04
N LEU A 217 7.42 44.80 30.93
CA LEU A 217 7.51 43.39 30.54
C LEU A 217 8.93 43.10 30.05
N ALA A 218 9.72 42.43 30.87
CA ALA A 218 11.00 41.88 30.44
C ALA A 218 10.78 40.83 29.33
N GLU A 219 11.18 41.18 28.11
CA GLU A 219 11.33 40.26 26.98
C GLU A 219 12.39 39.21 27.33
N GLY A 220 11.92 38.03 27.73
CA GLY A 220 12.75 36.83 27.86
C GLY A 220 13.10 36.30 26.48
N GLY A 221 14.24 36.76 25.97
CA GLY A 221 14.85 36.26 24.75
C GLY A 221 15.34 34.82 24.86
N ASP A 222 15.19 34.14 23.72
CA ASP A 222 16.09 33.17 23.11
C ASP A 222 16.34 31.81 23.80
N GLU A 223 16.01 30.73 23.08
CA GLU A 223 17.00 29.70 22.76
C GLU A 223 16.49 28.85 21.59
N THR A 224 16.88 29.25 20.39
CA THR A 224 16.83 28.39 19.20
C THR A 224 17.97 27.38 19.25
N VAL A 225 17.73 26.19 19.78
CA VAL A 225 18.66 25.06 19.63
C VAL A 225 18.42 24.40 18.28
N ASN A 226 19.26 24.78 17.31
CA ASN A 226 19.51 23.99 16.11
C ASN A 226 20.31 22.75 16.52
N ASP A 227 19.67 21.59 16.59
CA ASP A 227 20.36 20.30 16.50
C ASP A 227 20.13 19.72 15.10
N MET A 228 21.06 20.08 14.22
CA MET A 228 21.45 19.25 13.09
C MET A 228 22.41 18.19 13.66
N ASP A 229 22.00 16.92 13.72
CA ASP A 229 22.89 15.79 13.48
C ASP A 229 22.10 14.46 13.37
N LEU A 230 22.46 13.70 12.33
CA LEU A 230 22.07 12.34 11.88
C LEU A 230 20.97 12.18 10.81
#